data_AF-A0A7Y6UDW1-F1
#
_entry.id   AF-A0A7Y6UDW1-F1
#
_cell.length_a   1.000
_cell.length_b   1.000
_cell.length_c   1.000
_cell.angle_alpha   90.00
_cell.angle_beta   90.00
_cell.angle_gamma   90.00
#
_symmetry.space_group_name_H-M   'P 1'
#
loop_
_entity.id
_entity.type
_entity.pdbx_description
1 polymer ?
#
loop_
_entity_poly.entity_id
_entity_poly.type
_entity_poly.pdbx_seq_one_letter_code
_entity_poly.pdbx_strand_id
1 'polypeptide(L)'
;MQAVGLPAPLHSVSTPIDGGSLRVLGSGEAAFQAILERVRGAKKSVEIRAFLWRDDEAGNLLGEAVLQAADRGAQVIIHKDRIAAVYEYTGGNKQSFFHKRVDPIRGFQAWFLGAVYRAPGSFKQKPNELAQRILQHPNITVEHM
;
A
#
# COMPACT_ATOMS: atom_id res chain seq x y z
N MET A 1 -4.13 -32.81 32.04
CA MET A 1 -3.82 -32.00 30.85
C MET A 1 -2.63 -31.12 31.20
N GLN A 2 -1.45 -31.38 30.63
CA GLN A 2 -0.26 -30.54 30.84
C GLN A 2 -0.25 -29.41 29.80
N ALA A 3 -0.04 -28.17 30.26
CA ALA A 3 0.16 -27.04 29.38
C ALA A 3 1.50 -27.20 28.66
N VAL A 4 1.48 -27.19 27.33
CA VAL A 4 2.69 -27.13 26.51
C VAL A 4 3.26 -25.72 26.66
N GLY A 5 4.33 -25.59 27.43
CA GLY A 5 5.10 -24.35 27.54
C GLY A 5 5.79 -24.05 26.21
N LEU A 6 5.69 -22.80 25.76
CA LEU A 6 6.42 -22.32 24.58
C LEU A 6 7.94 -22.47 24.82
N PRO A 7 8.71 -23.06 23.89
CA PRO A 7 10.09 -23.49 24.14
C PRO A 7 11.16 -22.39 24.14
N ALA A 8 10.79 -21.10 24.09
CA ALA A 8 11.77 -20.02 24.16
C ALA A 8 11.14 -18.72 24.69
N PRO A 9 11.86 -17.92 25.50
CA PRO A 9 11.43 -16.56 25.79
C PRO A 9 11.36 -15.78 24.48
N LEU A 10 10.23 -15.12 24.23
CA LEU A 10 10.12 -14.11 23.19
C LEU A 10 11.13 -13.01 23.54
N HIS A 11 12.31 -13.02 22.94
CA HIS A 11 13.26 -11.92 23.07
C HIS A 11 12.55 -10.65 22.61
N SER A 12 12.49 -9.62 23.47
CA SER A 12 11.94 -8.32 23.12
C SER A 12 12.84 -7.68 22.06
N VAL A 13 12.46 -7.80 20.79
CA VAL A 13 13.17 -7.21 19.64
C VAL A 13 12.95 -5.69 19.55
N SER A 14 12.18 -5.09 20.46
CA SER A 14 11.92 -3.66 20.43
C SER A 14 13.01 -2.88 21.16
N THR A 15 13.81 -2.12 20.42
CA THR A 15 14.55 -0.98 20.98
C THR A 15 13.54 -0.02 21.62
N PRO A 16 13.72 0.39 22.89
CA PRO A 16 12.89 1.42 23.49
C PRO A 16 12.92 2.69 22.64
N ILE A 17 11.75 3.22 22.29
CA ILE A 17 11.66 4.53 21.66
C ILE A 17 11.73 5.57 22.77
N ASP A 18 12.93 6.08 23.05
CA ASP A 18 13.10 7.16 24.02
C ASP A 18 12.42 8.44 23.51
N GLY A 19 11.52 8.99 24.32
CA GLY A 19 10.90 10.30 24.07
C GLY A 19 9.76 10.35 23.06
N GLY A 20 9.26 9.21 22.56
CA GLY A 20 8.11 9.16 21.66
C GLY A 20 6.77 9.10 22.41
N SER A 21 5.79 9.92 22.02
CA SER A 21 4.40 9.72 22.45
C SER A 21 3.75 8.64 21.59
N LEU A 22 3.34 7.53 22.21
CA LEU A 22 2.57 6.48 21.55
C LEU A 22 1.08 6.80 21.67
N ARG A 23 0.36 6.73 20.54
CA ARG A 23 -1.09 6.85 20.50
C ARG A 23 -1.68 5.68 19.73
N VAL A 24 -2.56 4.92 20.38
CA VAL A 24 -3.35 3.87 19.72
C VAL A 24 -4.57 4.51 19.06
N LEU A 25 -4.84 4.11 17.82
CA LEU A 25 -6.02 4.55 17.05
C LEU A 25 -7.01 3.40 17.01
N GLY A 26 -8.25 3.66 17.44
CA GLY A 26 -9.25 2.62 17.68
C GLY A 26 -9.94 2.06 16.42
N SER A 27 -9.68 2.62 15.23
CA SER A 27 -10.33 2.20 14.00
C SER A 27 -9.44 2.42 12.77
N GLY A 28 -9.75 1.70 11.70
CA GLY A 28 -9.12 1.90 10.39
C GLY A 28 -9.35 3.31 9.83
N GLU A 29 -10.53 3.87 10.04
CA GLU A 29 -10.86 5.26 9.64
C GLU A 29 -9.96 6.27 10.36
N ALA A 30 -9.87 6.17 11.69
CA ALA A 30 -9.03 7.08 12.48
C ALA A 30 -7.55 6.95 12.11
N ALA A 31 -7.08 5.72 11.83
CA ALA A 31 -5.74 5.46 11.34
C ALA A 31 -5.50 6.07 9.96
N PHE A 32 -6.45 5.90 9.04
CA PHE A 32 -6.34 6.41 7.68
C PHE A 32 -6.32 7.94 7.64
N GLN A 33 -7.21 8.61 8.39
CA GLN A 33 -7.18 10.08 8.49
C GLN A 33 -5.86 10.59 9.07
N ALA A 34 -5.32 9.95 10.11
CA ALA A 34 -4.02 10.33 10.67
C ALA A 34 -2.87 10.13 9.67
N ILE A 35 -2.94 9.11 8.80
CA ILE A 35 -1.99 8.92 7.71
C ILE A 35 -2.11 10.07 6.70
N LEU A 36 -3.31 10.39 6.25
CA LEU A 36 -3.55 11.48 5.30
C LEU A 36 -3.04 12.82 5.85
N GLU A 37 -3.32 13.15 7.11
CA GLU A 37 -2.83 14.36 7.77
C GLU A 37 -1.30 14.43 7.78
N ARG A 38 -0.62 13.31 8.09
CA ARG A 38 0.84 13.25 8.10
C ARG A 38 1.45 13.44 6.72
N VAL A 39 0.87 12.81 5.70
CA VAL A 39 1.33 12.97 4.30
C VAL A 39 1.08 14.39 3.83
N ARG A 40 -0.12 14.94 4.07
CA ARG A 40 -0.46 16.33 3.73
C ARG A 40 0.39 17.35 4.47
N GLY A 41 0.86 17.06 5.68
CA GLY A 41 1.73 17.94 6.45
C GLY A 41 3.23 17.79 6.16
N ALA A 42 3.64 16.78 5.38
CA ALA A 42 5.05 16.50 5.14
C ALA A 42 5.73 17.64 4.36
N LYS A 43 6.93 18.01 4.84
CA LYS A 43 7.74 19.12 4.29
C LYS A 43 9.05 18.67 3.65
N LYS A 44 9.57 17.49 4.02
CA LYS A 44 10.89 17.00 3.58
C LYS A 44 10.76 15.72 2.77
N SER A 45 10.19 14.69 3.37
CA SER A 45 10.00 13.41 2.69
C SER A 45 8.79 12.65 3.22
N VAL A 46 8.33 11.70 2.41
CA VAL A 46 7.34 10.68 2.75
C VAL A 46 7.83 9.34 2.21
N GLU A 47 7.92 8.33 3.07
CA GLU A 47 8.21 6.96 2.64
C GLU A 47 6.98 6.10 2.93
N ILE A 48 6.50 5.38 1.91
CA ILE A 48 5.35 4.49 2.01
C ILE A 48 5.78 3.10 1.61
N ARG A 49 5.52 2.12 2.48
CA ARG A 49 5.67 0.71 2.19
C ARG A 49 4.30 0.07 2.24
N ALA A 50 3.80 -0.34 1.09
CA ALA A 50 2.44 -0.86 0.98
C ALA A 50 2.46 -2.24 0.31
N PHE A 51 1.78 -3.20 0.94
CA PHE A 51 1.46 -4.45 0.28
C PHE A 51 0.36 -4.21 -0.76
N LEU A 52 -0.79 -3.65 -0.37
CA LEU A 52 -1.91 -3.36 -1.28
C LEU A 52 -2.11 -1.85 -1.47
N TRP A 53 -2.42 -1.44 -2.71
CA TRP A 53 -2.91 -0.12 -3.05
C TRP A 53 -3.89 -0.23 -4.23
N ARG A 54 -5.17 -0.13 -3.91
CA ARG A 54 -6.27 -0.25 -4.89
C ARG A 54 -6.63 1.10 -5.48
N ASP A 55 -7.19 1.07 -6.68
CA ASP A 55 -7.75 2.26 -7.33
C ASP A 55 -9.21 2.50 -6.91
N ASP A 56 -9.42 2.64 -5.60
CA ASP A 56 -10.71 2.96 -4.99
C ASP A 56 -10.65 4.34 -4.32
N GLU A 57 -11.74 4.73 -3.64
CA GLU A 57 -11.84 6.04 -2.99
C GLU A 57 -10.68 6.30 -2.02
N ALA A 58 -10.37 5.34 -1.14
CA ALA A 58 -9.26 5.46 -0.19
C ALA A 58 -7.91 5.54 -0.90
N GLY A 59 -7.67 4.70 -1.92
CA GLY A 59 -6.45 4.74 -2.70
C GLY A 59 -6.24 6.07 -3.43
N ASN A 60 -7.30 6.67 -3.95
CA ASN A 60 -7.25 7.98 -4.60
C ASN A 60 -7.04 9.12 -3.59
N LEU A 61 -7.68 9.09 -2.42
CA LEU A 61 -7.44 10.07 -1.34
C LEU A 61 -5.97 10.09 -0.88
N LEU A 62 -5.36 8.91 -0.72
CA LEU A 62 -3.95 8.81 -0.38
C LEU A 62 -3.06 9.28 -1.54
N GLY A 63 -3.41 8.93 -2.78
CA GLY A 63 -2.71 9.39 -3.98
C GLY A 63 -2.69 10.91 -4.11
N GLU A 64 -3.83 11.57 -3.86
CA GLU A 64 -3.92 13.03 -3.86
C GLU A 64 -3.05 13.65 -2.77
N ALA A 65 -3.07 13.09 -1.56
CA ALA A 65 -2.23 13.58 -0.47
C ALA A 65 -0.73 13.47 -0.82
N VAL A 66 -0.32 12.36 -1.42
CA VAL A 66 1.05 12.14 -1.90
C VAL A 66 1.42 13.17 -2.96
N LEU A 67 0.58 13.35 -3.97
CA LEU A 67 0.86 14.27 -5.06
C LEU A 67 0.96 15.71 -4.54
N GLN A 68 0.04 16.14 -3.68
CA GLN A 68 0.08 17.46 -3.06
C GLN A 68 1.36 17.66 -2.22
N ALA A 69 1.85 16.63 -1.54
CA ALA A 69 3.12 16.72 -0.80
C ALA A 69 4.32 16.91 -1.74
N ALA A 70 4.34 16.14 -2.83
CA ALA A 70 5.40 16.22 -3.83
C ALA A 70 5.39 17.56 -4.60
N ASP A 71 4.20 18.08 -4.93
CA ASP A 71 4.00 19.39 -5.58
C ASP A 71 4.57 20.53 -4.71
N ARG A 72 4.51 20.41 -3.38
CA ARG A 72 5.13 21.37 -2.44
C ARG A 72 6.65 21.18 -2.28
N GLY A 73 7.24 20.16 -2.89
CA GLY A 73 8.67 19.88 -2.89
C GLY A 73 9.14 18.75 -1.95
N ALA A 74 8.24 18.04 -1.28
CA ALA A 74 8.63 16.87 -0.48
C ALA A 74 9.04 15.70 -1.39
N GLN A 75 10.09 14.97 -1.01
CA GLN A 75 10.52 13.76 -1.74
C GLN A 75 9.69 12.56 -1.29
N VAL A 76 9.03 11.87 -2.22
CA VAL A 76 8.18 10.71 -1.91
C VAL A 76 8.77 9.44 -2.50
N ILE A 77 8.92 8.41 -1.66
CA ILE A 77 9.35 7.07 -2.07
C ILE A 77 8.25 6.08 -1.71
N ILE A 78 7.77 5.34 -2.70
CA ILE A 78 6.72 4.32 -2.55
C ILE A 78 7.30 2.97 -2.92
N HIS A 79 7.44 2.08 -1.93
CA HIS A 79 7.78 0.68 -2.17
C HIS A 79 6.49 -0.12 -2.27
N LYS A 80 6.24 -0.66 -3.47
CA LYS A 80 5.03 -1.42 -3.79
C LYS A 80 5.39 -2.83 -4.22
N ASP A 81 4.89 -3.81 -3.48
CA ASP A 81 5.05 -5.21 -3.83
C ASP A 81 4.40 -5.52 -5.21
N ARG A 82 5.18 -6.16 -6.08
CA ARG A 82 4.74 -6.51 -7.44
C ARG A 82 3.80 -7.71 -7.50
N ILE A 83 3.92 -8.65 -6.56
CA ILE A 83 3.05 -9.83 -6.43
C ILE A 83 1.67 -9.40 -5.93
N ALA A 84 1.61 -8.36 -5.10
CA ALA A 84 0.35 -7.85 -4.57
C ALA A 84 -0.68 -7.42 -5.64
N ALA A 85 -0.25 -7.07 -6.86
CA ALA A 85 -1.15 -6.79 -7.98
C ALA A 85 -2.15 -7.94 -8.24
N VAL A 86 -1.74 -9.19 -8.02
CA VAL A 86 -2.60 -10.37 -8.15
C VAL A 86 -3.81 -10.32 -7.21
N TYR A 87 -3.58 -9.88 -5.97
CA TYR A 87 -4.65 -9.73 -4.97
C TYR A 87 -5.51 -8.50 -5.20
N GLU A 88 -4.94 -7.45 -5.80
CA GLU A 88 -5.68 -6.25 -6.21
C GLU A 88 -6.61 -6.54 -7.37
N TYR A 89 -6.30 -7.51 -8.24
CA TYR A 89 -7.18 -7.91 -9.34
C TYR A 89 -8.33 -8.83 -8.92
N THR A 90 -8.22 -9.48 -7.76
CA THR A 90 -9.22 -10.46 -7.28
C THR A 90 -10.08 -9.92 -6.14
N GLY A 91 -9.58 -8.99 -5.32
CA GLY A 91 -10.29 -8.42 -4.17
C GLY A 91 -10.77 -6.97 -4.34
N GLY A 92 -11.78 -6.58 -3.56
CA GLY A 92 -12.33 -5.21 -3.56
C GLY A 92 -12.91 -4.81 -4.91
N ASN A 93 -12.53 -3.62 -5.40
CA ASN A 93 -12.96 -3.12 -6.71
C ASN A 93 -12.21 -3.74 -7.90
N LYS A 94 -11.24 -4.63 -7.63
CA LYS A 94 -10.45 -5.36 -8.63
C LYS A 94 -9.58 -4.46 -9.50
N GLN A 95 -9.19 -3.29 -9.01
CA GLN A 95 -8.34 -2.34 -9.72
C GLN A 95 -7.10 -2.03 -8.90
N SER A 96 -5.92 -2.25 -9.48
CA SER A 96 -4.65 -1.78 -8.91
C SER A 96 -4.49 -0.29 -9.18
N PHE A 97 -3.92 0.45 -8.22
CA PHE A 97 -3.60 1.86 -8.40
C PHE A 97 -2.42 2.06 -9.37
N PHE A 98 -1.32 1.32 -9.18
CA PHE A 98 -0.10 1.47 -9.97
C PHE A 98 0.02 0.47 -11.13
N HIS A 99 -0.44 -0.78 -10.97
CA HIS A 99 -0.24 -1.86 -11.94
C HIS A 99 -1.37 -1.94 -12.96
N LYS A 100 -1.48 -0.92 -13.83
CA LYS A 100 -2.52 -0.83 -14.87
C LYS A 100 -2.31 -1.73 -16.08
N ARG A 101 -1.10 -2.23 -16.31
CA ARG A 101 -0.80 -3.19 -17.38
C ARG A 101 -0.58 -4.57 -16.77
N VAL A 102 -1.43 -5.53 -17.14
CA VAL A 102 -1.26 -6.93 -16.75
C VAL A 102 -0.21 -7.55 -17.68
N ASP A 103 0.92 -7.92 -17.11
CA ASP A 103 1.95 -8.72 -17.77
C ASP A 103 1.37 -10.12 -18.08
N PRO A 104 1.48 -10.67 -19.30
CA PRO A 104 0.88 -11.95 -19.68
C PRO A 104 1.18 -13.10 -18.71
N ILE A 105 2.40 -13.15 -18.15
CA ILE A 105 2.81 -14.16 -17.17
C ILE A 105 2.06 -13.99 -15.84
N ARG A 106 1.82 -12.73 -15.43
CA ARG A 106 1.06 -12.40 -14.22
C ARG A 106 -0.44 -12.61 -14.39
N GLY A 107 -0.96 -12.44 -15.61
CA GLY A 107 -2.33 -12.82 -15.95
C GLY A 107 -2.58 -14.30 -15.67
N PHE A 108 -1.62 -15.16 -16.04
CA PHE A 108 -1.69 -16.60 -15.75
C PHE A 108 -1.58 -16.93 -14.25
N GLN A 109 -0.67 -16.28 -13.50
CA GLN A 109 -0.56 -16.45 -12.05
C GLN A 109 -1.83 -16.01 -11.31
N ALA A 110 -2.39 -14.85 -11.68
CA ALA A 110 -3.62 -14.36 -11.09
C ALA A 110 -4.85 -15.19 -11.50
N TRP A 111 -4.85 -15.79 -12.70
CA TRP A 111 -5.84 -16.78 -13.09
C TRP A 111 -5.74 -18.05 -12.23
N PHE A 112 -4.54 -18.59 -12.03
CA PHE A 112 -4.30 -19.76 -11.18
C PHE A 112 -4.72 -19.49 -9.73
N LEU A 113 -4.34 -18.34 -9.18
CA LEU A 113 -4.75 -17.93 -7.84
C LEU A 113 -6.28 -17.75 -7.76
N GLY A 114 -6.90 -17.11 -8.76
CA GLY A 114 -8.36 -16.97 -8.85
C GLY A 114 -9.09 -18.31 -8.90
N ALA A 115 -8.51 -19.32 -9.55
CA ALA A 115 -9.04 -20.68 -9.57
C ALA A 115 -8.93 -21.36 -8.20
N VAL A 116 -7.80 -21.23 -7.52
CA VAL A 116 -7.57 -21.78 -6.17
C VAL A 116 -8.47 -21.11 -5.12
N TYR A 117 -8.63 -19.79 -5.18
CA TYR A 117 -9.45 -19.01 -4.25
C TYR A 117 -10.93 -18.88 -4.67
N ARG A 118 -11.35 -19.48 -5.80
CA ARG A 118 -12.71 -19.37 -6.38
C ARG A 118 -13.21 -17.92 -6.51
N ALA A 119 -12.31 -16.98 -6.77
CA ALA A 119 -12.60 -15.55 -6.90
C ALA A 119 -12.23 -15.09 -8.32
N PRO A 120 -13.19 -14.99 -9.26
CA PRO A 120 -12.88 -14.53 -10.61
C PRO A 120 -12.38 -13.08 -10.56
N GLY A 121 -11.10 -12.88 -10.85
CA GLY A 121 -10.46 -11.56 -10.91
C GLY A 121 -10.85 -10.76 -12.16
N SER A 122 -10.59 -9.45 -12.14
CA SER A 122 -10.71 -8.59 -13.33
C SER A 122 -9.31 -8.25 -13.86
N PHE A 123 -8.98 -8.79 -15.02
CA PHE A 123 -7.75 -8.46 -15.74
C PHE A 123 -7.88 -7.17 -16.57
N LYS A 124 -9.09 -6.61 -16.67
CA LYS A 124 -9.34 -5.32 -17.34
C LYS A 124 -9.12 -4.19 -16.34
N GLN A 125 -7.95 -3.57 -16.39
CA GLN A 125 -7.58 -2.42 -15.58
C GLN A 125 -7.91 -1.12 -16.32
N LYS A 126 -8.57 -0.17 -15.65
CA LYS A 126 -8.90 1.15 -16.18
C LYS A 126 -7.74 2.12 -15.95
N PRO A 127 -7.49 3.06 -16.88
CA PRO A 127 -6.52 4.13 -16.64
C PRO A 127 -6.97 5.00 -15.47
N ASN A 128 -5.99 5.55 -14.75
CA ASN A 128 -6.21 6.55 -13.69
C ASN A 128 -5.20 7.69 -13.93
N GLU A 129 -5.70 8.91 -14.12
CA GLU A 129 -4.89 10.09 -14.41
C GLU A 129 -4.03 10.52 -13.21
N LEU A 130 -4.57 10.41 -11.99
CA LEU A 130 -3.83 10.69 -10.76
C LEU A 130 -2.63 9.75 -10.62
N ALA A 131 -2.83 8.45 -10.87
CA ALA A 131 -1.74 7.48 -10.85
C ALA A 131 -0.66 7.79 -11.90
N GLN A 132 -1.06 8.24 -13.09
CA GLN A 132 -0.11 8.66 -14.13
C GLN A 132 0.69 9.89 -13.72
N ARG A 133 0.03 10.90 -13.15
CA ARG A 133 0.69 12.11 -12.62
C ARG A 133 1.70 11.75 -11.53
N ILE A 134 1.34 10.85 -10.62
CA ILE A 134 2.24 10.37 -9.57
C ILE A 134 3.47 9.68 -10.16
N LEU A 135 3.29 8.78 -11.14
CA LEU A 135 4.38 8.05 -11.79
C LEU A 135 5.33 8.94 -12.61
N GLN A 136 4.86 10.12 -13.03
CA GLN A 136 5.62 11.08 -13.83
C GLN A 136 6.21 12.23 -13.01
N HIS A 137 5.86 12.34 -11.73
CA HIS A 137 6.26 13.47 -10.91
C HIS A 137 7.74 13.37 -10.50
N PRO A 138 8.57 14.41 -10.69
CA PRO A 138 10.02 14.34 -10.48
C PRO A 138 10.43 14.09 -9.01
N ASN A 139 9.59 14.48 -8.05
CA ASN A 139 9.83 14.23 -6.62
C ASN A 139 9.17 12.93 -6.11
N ILE A 140 8.66 12.06 -6.98
CA ILE A 140 8.05 10.79 -6.58
C ILE A 140 8.76 9.63 -7.25
N THR A 141 9.21 8.67 -6.46
CA THR A 141 9.77 7.41 -6.93
C THR A 141 8.88 6.26 -6.49
N VAL A 142 8.46 5.40 -7.43
CA VAL A 142 7.72 4.17 -7.15
C VAL A 142 8.60 2.98 -7.48
N GLU A 143 9.01 2.26 -6.44
CA GLU A 143 9.82 1.06 -6.55
C GLU A 143 8.95 -0.18 -6.45
N HIS A 144 9.27 -1.18 -7.27
CA HIS A 144 8.60 -2.47 -7.24
C HIS A 144 9.53 -3.52 -6.65
N MET A 145 9.19 -3.98 -5.44
CA MET A 145 9.86 -5.11 -4.77
C MET A 145 9.27 -6.44 -5.23
#